data_AF-A0A699XH20-F1
#
_entry.id   AF-A0A699XH20-F1
#
_cell.length_a   1.000
_cell.length_b   1.000
_cell.length_c   1.000
_cell.angle_alpha   90.00
_cell.angle_beta   90.00
_cell.angle_gamma   90.00
#
_symmetry.space_group_name_H-M   'P 1'
#
loop_
_entity.id
_entity.type
_entity.pdbx_description
1 polymer ?
#
loop_
_entity_poly.entity_id
_entity_poly.type
_entity_poly.pdbx_seq_one_letter_code
_entity_poly.pdbx_strand_id
1 'polypeptide(L)'
;KKIEKITVESVEHADFIKGKSATADKLYAHIDLVAPTDMSVIIQGESGTGKEYAARTLHAQSKRSVKPFVAIDCGALSKDLAASELFG
;
A
#
# COMPACT_ATOMS: atom_id res chain seq x y z
N LYS A 1 21.36 23.49 -19.97
CA LYS A 1 21.24 22.67 -18.73
C LYS A 1 19.86 22.95 -18.11
N LYS A 2 18.81 22.26 -18.56
CA LYS A 2 17.48 22.34 -17.96
C LYS A 2 17.09 20.90 -17.65
N ILE A 3 17.16 20.55 -16.37
CA ILE A 3 16.75 19.23 -15.89
C ILE A 3 15.22 19.31 -15.85
N GLU A 4 14.57 18.72 -16.83
CA GLU A 4 13.13 18.53 -16.84
C GLU A 4 12.80 17.58 -15.68
N LYS A 5 12.07 18.11 -14.69
CA LYS A 5 11.43 17.31 -13.66
C LYS A 5 10.50 16.33 -14.37
N ILE A 6 10.83 15.05 -14.33
CA ILE A 6 9.91 13.98 -14.66
C ILE A 6 8.85 13.99 -13.56
N THR A 7 7.73 14.66 -13.84
CA THR A 7 6.50 14.56 -13.06
C THR A 7 6.01 13.12 -13.21
N VAL A 8 6.21 12.33 -12.17
CA VAL A 8 5.66 10.98 -12.12
C VAL A 8 4.16 11.15 -11.91
N GLU A 9 3.38 10.93 -12.97
CA GLU A 9 1.93 10.90 -12.91
C GLU A 9 1.51 9.82 -11.91
N SER A 10 0.88 10.24 -10.82
CA SER A 10 0.29 9.34 -9.85
C SER A 10 -0.82 8.55 -10.53
N VAL A 11 -0.62 7.24 -10.71
CA VAL A 11 -1.65 6.34 -11.21
C VAL A 11 -2.79 6.31 -10.18
N GLU A 12 -3.81 7.12 -10.40
CA GLU A 12 -5.10 7.03 -9.71
C GLU A 12 -5.67 5.64 -9.98
N HIS A 13 -5.51 4.73 -9.03
CA HIS A 13 -6.22 3.45 -9.05
C HIS A 13 -7.67 3.74 -8.67
N ALA A 14 -8.49 4.01 -9.68
CA ALA A 14 -9.91 4.35 -9.57
C ALA A 14 -10.81 3.25 -8.95
N ASP A 15 -10.22 2.18 -8.41
CA ASP A 15 -10.94 0.98 -7.95
C ASP A 15 -11.33 1.01 -6.47
N PHE A 16 -10.86 1.98 -5.69
CA PHE A 16 -11.10 2.01 -4.24
C PHE A 16 -11.83 3.27 -3.76
N ILE A 17 -12.81 3.06 -2.88
CA ILE A 17 -13.62 4.13 -2.29
C ILE A 17 -12.99 4.58 -0.97
N LYS A 18 -12.75 5.89 -0.83
CA LYS A 18 -12.27 6.50 0.42
C LYS A 18 -13.39 6.51 1.48
N GLY A 19 -13.07 6.02 2.67
CA GLY A 19 -13.96 6.10 3.84
C GLY A 19 -14.15 7.54 4.32
N LYS A 20 -15.33 7.85 4.87
CA LYS A 20 -15.72 9.21 5.30
C LYS A 20 -16.05 9.30 6.80
N SER A 21 -15.47 8.44 7.64
CA SER A 21 -15.72 8.43 9.08
C SER A 21 -14.52 9.02 9.84
N ALA A 22 -14.77 9.53 11.06
CA ALA A 22 -13.71 10.03 11.94
C ALA A 22 -12.64 8.96 12.24
N THR A 23 -13.01 7.67 12.24
CA THR A 23 -12.06 6.57 12.39
C THR A 23 -11.21 6.39 11.14
N ALA A 24 -11.79 6.53 9.94
CA ALA A 24 -11.04 6.51 8.69
C ALA A 24 -10.06 7.68 8.61
N ASP A 25 -10.46 8.88 9.06
CA ASP A 25 -9.58 10.05 9.11
C ASP A 25 -8.33 9.81 9.97
N LYS A 26 -8.48 9.13 11.13
CA LYS A 26 -7.34 8.72 11.96
C LYS A 26 -6.43 7.74 11.24
N LEU A 27 -6.99 6.77 10.51
CA LEU A 27 -6.21 5.84 9.69
C LEU A 27 -5.40 6.59 8.63
N TYR A 28 -6.01 7.55 7.92
CA TYR A 28 -5.29 8.36 6.93
C TYR A 28 -4.18 9.19 7.57
N ALA A 29 -4.42 9.78 8.74
CA ALA A 29 -3.37 10.52 9.46
C ALA A 29 -2.18 9.61 9.85
N HIS A 30 -2.44 8.36 10.24
CA HIS A 30 -1.37 7.38 10.48
C HIS A 30 -0.62 7.02 9.21
N ILE A 31 -1.33 6.82 8.09
CA ILE A 31 -0.72 6.54 6.79
C ILE A 31 0.19 7.69 6.37
N ASP A 32 -0.30 8.93 6.42
CA ASP A 32 0.46 10.13 6.06
C ASP A 32 1.75 10.25 6.90
N LEU A 33 1.70 9.86 8.18
CA LEU A 33 2.86 9.89 9.09
C LEU A 33 3.92 8.84 8.73
N VAL A 34 3.51 7.61 8.39
CA VAL A 34 4.46 6.49 8.17
C VAL A 34 4.89 6.33 6.73
N ALA A 35 4.10 6.78 5.75
CA ALA A 35 4.38 6.68 4.33
C ALA A 35 5.77 7.18 3.89
N PRO A 36 6.32 8.30 4.41
CA PRO A 36 7.64 8.78 3.99
C PRO A 36 8.83 8.00 4.60
N THR A 37 8.57 7.00 5.44
CA THR A 37 9.58 6.18 6.13
C THR A 37 9.78 4.83 5.43
N ASP A 38 10.92 4.17 5.74
CA ASP A 38 11.22 2.81 5.29
C ASP A 38 10.85 1.75 6.34
N MET A 39 9.99 2.08 7.31
CA MET A 39 9.57 1.16 8.36
C MET A 39 8.61 0.08 7.83
N SER A 40 8.70 -1.11 8.40
CA SER A 40 7.69 -2.16 8.21
C SER A 40 6.40 -1.77 8.93
N VAL A 41 5.27 -1.93 8.25
CA VAL A 41 3.95 -1.53 8.76
C VAL A 41 3.04 -2.76 8.85
N ILE A 42 2.36 -2.92 9.99
CA ILE A 42 1.34 -3.95 10.21
C ILE A 42 -0.03 -3.27 10.20
N ILE A 43 -0.92 -3.71 9.32
CA ILE A 43 -2.30 -3.21 9.24
C ILE A 43 -3.22 -4.25 9.88
N GLN A 44 -3.92 -3.85 10.94
CA GLN A 44 -4.83 -4.73 11.68
C GLN A 44 -6.29 -4.34 11.42
N GLY A 45 -7.16 -5.34 11.39
CA GLY A 45 -8.60 -5.15 11.16
C GLY A 45 -9.28 -6.43 10.71
N GLU A 46 -10.59 -6.49 10.89
CA GLU A 46 -11.43 -7.63 10.49
C GLU A 46 -11.37 -7.87 8.98
N SER A 47 -11.78 -9.07 8.55
CA SER A 47 -11.87 -9.40 7.12
C SER A 47 -12.85 -8.45 6.41
N GLY A 48 -12.52 -8.01 5.19
CA GLY A 48 -13.38 -7.11 4.41
C GLY A 48 -13.37 -5.63 4.80
N THR A 49 -12.53 -5.20 5.75
CA THR A 49 -12.42 -3.79 6.19
C THR A 49 -11.57 -2.89 5.29
N GLY A 50 -11.05 -3.42 4.18
CA GLY A 50 -10.27 -2.64 3.20
C GLY A 50 -8.81 -2.43 3.60
N LYS A 51 -8.17 -3.41 4.24
CA LYS A 51 -6.73 -3.34 4.59
C LYS A 51 -5.84 -3.21 3.35
N GLU A 52 -6.26 -3.82 2.25
CA GLU A 52 -5.63 -3.76 0.94
C GLU A 52 -5.60 -2.33 0.41
N TYR A 53 -6.71 -1.59 0.59
CA TYR A 53 -6.78 -0.18 0.23
C TYR A 53 -5.82 0.66 1.09
N ALA A 54 -5.75 0.40 2.39
CA ALA A 54 -4.80 1.09 3.28
C ALA A 54 -3.34 0.83 2.86
N ALA A 55 -2.98 -0.41 2.55
CA ALA A 55 -1.63 -0.78 2.10
C ALA A 55 -1.26 -0.10 0.76
N ARG A 56 -2.20 -0.07 -0.20
CA ARG A 56 -2.00 0.60 -1.48
C ARG A 56 -1.86 2.12 -1.32
N THR A 57 -2.69 2.73 -0.47
CA THR A 57 -2.61 4.16 -0.17
C THR A 57 -1.25 4.50 0.45
N LEU A 58 -0.78 3.68 1.40
CA LEU A 58 0.53 3.84 2.02
C LEU A 58 1.67 3.76 1.01
N HIS A 59 1.62 2.80 0.08
CA HIS A 59 2.61 2.72 -1.01
C HIS A 59 2.54 3.95 -1.93
N ALA A 60 1.35 4.35 -2.34
CA ALA A 60 1.15 5.50 -3.24
C ALA A 60 1.66 6.83 -2.66
N GLN A 61 1.54 7.02 -1.34
CA GLN A 61 2.05 8.22 -0.65
C GLN A 61 3.53 8.12 -0.23
N SER A 62 4.14 6.95 -0.35
CA SER A 62 5.52 6.75 0.08
C SER A 62 6.55 7.21 -0.94
N LYS A 63 7.82 7.30 -0.52
CA LYS A 63 8.96 7.56 -1.43
C LYS A 63 9.18 6.45 -2.46
N ARG A 64 8.57 5.28 -2.27
CA ARG A 64 8.64 4.12 -3.17
C ARG A 64 7.41 3.98 -4.07
N SER A 65 6.53 4.99 -4.15
CA SER A 65 5.31 4.98 -4.96
C SER A 65 5.54 4.63 -6.44
N VAL A 66 6.71 5.00 -6.98
CA VAL A 66 7.11 4.73 -8.37
C VAL A 66 7.59 3.29 -8.62
N LYS A 67 7.82 2.53 -7.55
CA LYS A 67 8.28 1.13 -7.63
C LYS A 67 7.08 0.18 -7.67
N PRO A 68 7.24 -1.03 -8.21
CA PRO A 68 6.18 -2.04 -8.21
C PRO A 68 5.64 -2.32 -6.80
N PHE A 69 4.32 -2.42 -6.69
CA PHE A 69 3.63 -2.89 -5.49
C PHE A 69 3.17 -4.32 -5.73
N VAL A 70 3.76 -5.29 -5.02
CA VAL A 70 3.40 -6.70 -5.12
C VAL A 70 2.57 -7.06 -3.90
N ALA A 71 1.29 -7.38 -4.12
CA ALA A 71 0.40 -7.89 -3.09
C ALA A 71 0.38 -9.42 -3.16
N ILE A 72 0.49 -10.08 -2.00
CA ILE A 72 0.47 -11.53 -1.90
C ILE A 72 -0.58 -11.93 -0.87
N ASP A 73 -1.50 -12.82 -1.27
CA ASP A 73 -2.47 -13.42 -0.37
C ASP A 73 -1.89 -14.71 0.23
N CYS A 74 -1.44 -14.61 1.48
CA CYS A 74 -0.91 -15.75 2.23
C CYS A 74 -1.97 -16.83 2.53
N GLY A 75 -3.27 -16.51 2.47
CA GLY A 75 -4.35 -17.47 2.67
C GLY A 75 -4.61 -18.36 1.46
N ALA A 76 -4.28 -17.89 0.26
CA ALA A 76 -4.39 -18.66 -0.98
C ALA A 76 -3.17 -19.55 -1.25
N LEU A 77 -2.04 -19.29 -0.58
CA LEU A 77 -0.80 -20.06 -0.72
C LEU A 77 -0.79 -21.28 0.21
N SER A 78 -0.53 -22.47 -0.34
CA SER A 78 -0.26 -23.65 0.48
C SER A 78 1.15 -23.55 1.09
N LYS A 79 1.35 -24.19 2.26
CA LYS A 79 2.64 -24.15 2.98
C LYS A 79 3.81 -24.61 2.13
N ASP A 80 3.59 -25.63 1.30
CA ASP A 80 4.63 -26.24 0.49
C ASP A 80 5.03 -25.38 -0.72
N LEU A 81 4.10 -24.59 -1.28
CA LEU A 81 4.38 -23.67 -2.40
C LEU A 81 4.84 -22.28 -1.95
N ALA A 82 4.54 -21.86 -0.72
CA ALA A 82 4.84 -20.51 -0.24
C ALA A 82 6.35 -20.16 -0.34
N ALA A 83 7.24 -21.11 -0.05
CA ALA A 83 8.68 -20.86 -0.09
C ALA A 83 9.18 -20.62 -1.52
N SER A 84 8.80 -21.46 -2.47
CA SER A 84 9.20 -21.34 -3.89
C SER A 84 8.61 -20.09 -4.55
N GLU A 85 7.37 -19.71 -4.24
CA GLU A 85 6.77 -18.50 -4.82
C GLU A 85 7.36 -17.20 -4.25
N LEU A 86 7.72 -17.19 -2.95
CA LEU A 86 8.26 -15.99 -2.30
C LEU A 86 9.76 -15.76 -2.58
N PHE A 87 10.51 -16.85 -2.75
CA PHE A 87 11.98 -16.80 -2.81
C PHE A 87 12.59 -17.40 -4.09
N GLY A 88 11.82 -18.15 -4.88
CA GLY A 88 12.30 -18.91 -6.04
C GLY A 88 12.78 -20.30 -5.66
#